data_AF-H5SCL4-F1
#
_entry.id   AF-H5SCL4-F1
#
_cell.length_a   1.000
_cell.length_b   1.000
_cell.length_c   1.000
_cell.angle_alpha   90.00
_cell.angle_beta   90.00
_cell.angle_gamma   90.00
#
_symmetry.space_group_name_H-M   'P 1'
#
loop_
_entity.id
_entity.type
_entity.pdbx_description
1 polymer ?
#
loop_
_entity_poly.entity_id
_entity_poly.type
_entity_poly.pdbx_seq_one_letter_code
_entity_poly.pdbx_strand_id
1 'polypeptide(L)'
;MGHVVALLLLGREGPSPAEQCIGQARQAAARDFLERALELPEIGQIIVATSDTVWAASLRDALGSDRIVFDLDAPEGPFHFGRRLAGLVETYGVQRALYVGGGSVPLLGGEGLAEALSRLREGAVVTNNLHSSDWAVFAPAHVVVSLADRLERDNALAWVLVHDAGFSAEVLPRSAATQCDLDTPTDAVIAALHPAAGRHLRQAAQMWAERSRRVRANLGAAARVLARQGGHVLVAGRIGAATWRDLETRTACWVRVFAEERGMAASGRLARGEVRSLVGAYLSLVGPAAFFETLASLAEAVFLDTRVLMAQRGNWPPAADRYASDLLCAAEVSDPYWREFTACAAAARVPVLLGGHSLMAGGLLALLETLEAGVHLE
;
A
#
# COMPACT_ATOMS: atom_id res chain seq x y z
N MET A 1 6.45 31.29 -7.91
CA MET A 1 6.07 30.56 -6.68
C MET A 1 7.31 29.87 -6.15
N GLY A 2 7.50 29.76 -4.83
CA GLY A 2 8.68 29.07 -4.27
C GLY A 2 8.68 27.57 -4.62
N HIS A 3 9.87 26.96 -4.68
CA HIS A 3 10.03 25.53 -4.92
C HIS A 3 9.41 24.69 -3.79
N VAL A 4 8.94 23.49 -4.13
CA VAL A 4 8.48 22.48 -3.18
C VAL A 4 9.67 21.63 -2.73
N VAL A 5 9.71 21.28 -1.44
CA VAL A 5 10.66 20.30 -0.91
C VAL A 5 9.95 18.96 -0.80
N ALA A 6 10.50 17.92 -1.44
CA ALA A 6 9.98 16.57 -1.31
C ALA A 6 10.58 15.90 -0.06
N LEU A 7 9.74 15.29 0.77
CA LEU A 7 10.07 14.60 2.01
C LEU A 7 9.66 13.13 1.84
N LEU A 8 10.65 12.27 1.56
CA LEU A 8 10.45 10.83 1.41
C LEU A 8 10.83 10.15 2.72
N LEU A 9 9.88 9.48 3.37
CA LEU A 9 10.14 8.73 4.61
C LEU A 9 10.02 7.23 4.33
N LEU A 10 11.06 6.47 4.65
CA LEU A 10 11.06 5.01 4.53
C LEU A 10 11.87 4.35 5.65
N GLY A 11 11.19 3.56 6.49
CA GLY A 11 11.82 2.71 7.50
C GLY A 11 12.31 1.37 6.93
N ARG A 12 13.10 0.65 7.74
CA ARG A 12 13.56 -0.70 7.41
C ARG A 12 12.52 -1.76 7.78
N GLU A 13 12.32 -2.74 6.91
CA GLU A 13 11.48 -3.92 7.19
C GLU A 13 12.20 -4.98 8.02
N GLY A 14 11.41 -5.91 8.57
CA GLY A 14 11.93 -7.04 9.34
C GLY A 14 12.83 -7.99 8.53
N PRO A 15 13.56 -8.88 9.22
CA PRO A 15 14.60 -9.68 8.60
C PRO A 15 14.08 -10.93 7.87
N SER A 16 12.82 -11.33 8.04
CA SER A 16 12.31 -12.56 7.41
C SER A 16 12.28 -12.43 5.88
N PRO A 17 12.35 -13.54 5.12
CA PRO A 17 12.37 -13.47 3.67
C PRO A 17 11.18 -12.71 3.07
N ALA A 18 9.97 -12.89 3.61
CA ALA A 18 8.78 -12.20 3.15
C ALA A 18 8.78 -10.69 3.47
N GLU A 19 9.29 -10.31 4.65
CA GLU A 19 9.51 -8.89 5.02
C GLU A 19 10.58 -8.24 4.11
N GLN A 20 11.64 -8.97 3.76
CA GLN A 20 12.65 -8.48 2.82
C GLN A 20 12.07 -8.24 1.41
N CYS A 21 11.14 -9.08 0.93
CA CYS A 21 10.51 -8.86 -0.37
C CYS A 21 9.76 -7.53 -0.43
N ILE A 22 8.95 -7.23 0.60
CA ILE A 22 8.21 -5.97 0.65
C ILE A 22 9.15 -4.78 0.92
N GLY A 23 10.18 -4.95 1.75
CA GLY A 23 11.19 -3.92 1.98
C GLY A 23 11.94 -3.54 0.70
N GLN A 24 12.39 -4.53 -0.08
CA GLN A 24 13.02 -4.32 -1.38
C GLN A 24 12.07 -3.65 -2.38
N ALA A 25 10.79 -4.03 -2.40
CA ALA A 25 9.80 -3.41 -3.28
C ALA A 25 9.57 -1.94 -2.93
N ARG A 26 9.44 -1.59 -1.65
CA ARG A 26 9.31 -0.20 -1.17
C ARG A 26 10.56 0.62 -1.49
N GLN A 27 11.75 0.08 -1.20
CA GLN A 27 13.03 0.72 -1.55
C GLN A 27 13.16 0.99 -3.05
N ALA A 28 12.69 0.06 -3.88
CA ALA A 28 12.71 0.19 -5.32
C ALA A 28 11.68 1.20 -5.84
N ALA A 29 10.45 1.17 -5.34
CA ALA A 29 9.42 2.16 -5.67
C ALA A 29 9.81 3.58 -5.23
N ALA A 30 10.43 3.71 -4.06
CA ALA A 30 11.00 4.95 -3.58
C ALA A 30 12.11 5.46 -4.52
N ARG A 31 12.97 4.59 -5.04
CA ARG A 31 13.97 4.97 -6.05
C ARG A 31 13.32 5.45 -7.35
N ASP A 32 12.29 4.75 -7.84
CA ASP A 32 11.52 5.18 -9.02
C ASP A 32 10.85 6.55 -8.78
N PHE A 33 10.36 6.83 -7.56
CA PHE A 33 9.88 8.16 -7.18
C PHE A 33 10.99 9.22 -7.21
N LEU A 34 12.17 8.94 -6.64
CA LEU A 34 13.29 9.88 -6.61
C LEU A 34 13.75 10.27 -8.02
N GLU A 35 13.85 9.31 -8.94
CA GLU A 35 14.22 9.59 -10.34
C GLU A 35 13.20 10.53 -10.99
N ARG A 36 11.89 10.29 -10.81
CA ARG A 36 10.82 11.17 -11.32
C ARG A 36 10.85 12.56 -10.66
N ALA A 37 11.05 12.63 -9.35
CA ALA A 37 11.08 13.89 -8.62
C ALA A 37 12.27 14.78 -9.02
N LEU A 38 13.41 14.18 -9.37
CA LEU A 38 14.57 14.90 -9.89
C LEU A 38 14.32 15.52 -11.27
N GLU A 39 13.43 14.94 -12.07
CA GLU A 39 13.07 15.49 -13.39
C GLU A 39 12.14 16.71 -13.30
N LEU A 40 11.46 16.92 -12.16
CA LEU A 40 10.53 18.02 -11.97
C LEU A 40 11.22 19.30 -11.46
N PRO A 41 11.14 20.43 -12.19
CA PRO A 41 11.75 21.71 -11.79
C PRO A 41 11.04 22.37 -10.59
N GLU A 42 9.77 22.02 -10.34
CA GLU A 42 9.00 22.53 -9.20
C GLU A 42 9.55 22.01 -7.87
N ILE A 43 10.20 20.85 -7.87
CA ILE A 43 10.83 20.26 -6.68
C ILE A 43 12.24 20.84 -6.56
N GLY A 44 12.52 21.67 -5.55
CA GLY A 44 13.84 22.26 -5.38
C GLY A 44 14.84 21.28 -4.77
N GLN A 45 14.46 20.72 -3.62
CA GLN A 45 15.26 19.81 -2.81
C GLN A 45 14.43 18.57 -2.47
N ILE A 46 15.10 17.44 -2.29
CA ILE A 46 14.52 16.18 -1.85
C ILE A 46 15.24 15.75 -0.58
N ILE A 47 14.50 15.49 0.49
CA ILE A 47 15.01 14.97 1.74
C ILE A 47 14.53 13.53 1.89
N VAL A 48 15.48 12.60 1.98
CA VAL A 48 15.24 11.18 2.21
C VAL A 48 15.50 10.88 3.67
N ALA A 49 14.43 10.67 4.42
CA ALA A 49 14.48 10.29 5.82
C ALA A 49 14.36 8.77 5.96
N THR A 50 15.38 8.13 6.52
CA THR A 50 15.42 6.67 6.62
C THR A 50 16.31 6.16 7.74
N SER A 51 15.95 5.01 8.30
CA SER A 51 16.79 4.24 9.22
C SER A 51 17.75 3.26 8.51
N ASP A 52 17.62 3.07 7.19
CA ASP A 52 18.44 2.12 6.42
C ASP A 52 19.67 2.81 5.80
N THR A 53 20.79 2.74 6.53
CA THR A 53 22.05 3.37 6.12
C THR A 53 22.67 2.74 4.87
N VAL A 54 22.44 1.44 4.65
CA VAL A 54 22.96 0.72 3.48
C VAL A 54 22.20 1.14 2.24
N TRP A 55 20.88 1.19 2.33
CA TRP A 55 20.04 1.69 1.24
C TRP A 55 20.33 3.15 0.92
N ALA A 56 20.45 4.02 1.94
CA ALA A 56 20.82 5.42 1.75
C ALA A 56 22.17 5.59 1.03
N ALA A 57 23.19 4.82 1.41
CA ALA A 57 24.48 4.82 0.72
C ALA A 57 24.34 4.39 -0.75
N SER A 58 23.59 3.32 -1.01
CA SER A 58 23.37 2.84 -2.39
C SER A 58 22.66 3.88 -3.28
N LEU A 59 21.74 4.67 -2.71
CA LEU A 59 21.07 5.74 -3.43
C LEU A 59 22.00 6.93 -3.70
N ARG A 60 22.87 7.29 -2.75
CA ARG A 60 23.88 8.34 -2.96
C ARG A 60 24.75 8.01 -4.15
N ASP A 61 25.25 6.78 -4.21
CA ASP A 61 26.12 6.31 -5.29
C ASP A 61 25.37 6.25 -6.63
N ALA A 62 24.11 5.80 -6.61
CA ALA A 62 23.33 5.58 -7.83
C ALA A 62 22.76 6.86 -8.45
N LEU A 63 22.37 7.85 -7.63
CA LEU A 63 21.70 9.07 -8.11
C LEU A 63 22.63 10.27 -8.18
N GLY A 64 23.67 10.35 -7.33
CA GLY A 64 24.74 11.35 -7.42
C GLY A 64 24.28 12.81 -7.50
N SER A 65 23.13 13.16 -6.90
CA SER A 65 22.50 14.48 -7.04
C SER A 65 22.61 15.32 -5.77
N ASP A 66 23.13 16.54 -5.90
CA ASP A 66 23.21 17.53 -4.81
C ASP A 66 21.83 18.02 -4.33
N ARG A 67 20.77 17.74 -5.09
CA ARG A 67 19.38 18.04 -4.68
C ARG A 67 18.86 17.05 -3.63
N ILE A 68 19.52 15.90 -3.46
CA ILE A 68 19.10 14.88 -2.49
C ILE A 68 19.93 15.01 -1.21
N VAL A 69 19.22 15.27 -0.11
CA VAL A 69 19.78 15.23 1.24
C VAL A 69 19.27 13.98 1.93
N PHE A 70 20.16 13.20 2.52
CA PHE A 70 19.75 12.05 3.34
C PHE A 70 19.84 12.43 4.81
N ASP A 71 18.72 12.33 5.50
CA ASP A 71 18.58 12.57 6.93
C ASP A 71 18.32 11.23 7.62
N LEU A 72 19.32 10.72 8.34
CA LEU A 72 19.23 9.38 8.92
C LEU A 72 18.46 9.42 10.24
N ASP A 73 17.53 8.49 10.41
CA ASP A 73 16.78 8.36 11.66
C ASP A 73 17.72 7.94 12.79
N ALA A 74 17.57 8.56 13.96
CA ALA A 74 18.29 8.15 15.15
C ALA A 74 17.87 6.71 15.52
N PRO A 75 18.80 5.86 16.01
CA PRO A 75 18.50 4.49 16.38
C PRO A 75 17.63 4.35 17.64
N GLU A 76 17.35 5.44 18.36
CA GLU A 76 16.71 5.40 19.67
C GLU A 76 15.25 5.90 19.66
N GLY A 77 14.37 5.10 20.27
CA GLY A 77 12.98 5.45 20.55
C GLY A 77 11.95 4.94 19.52
N PRO A 78 10.66 4.92 19.89
CA PRO A 78 9.59 4.57 18.96
C PRO A 78 9.45 5.66 17.89
N PHE A 79 9.30 5.24 16.64
CA PHE A 79 9.04 6.17 15.53
C PHE A 79 7.69 6.89 15.73
N HIS A 80 7.70 8.22 15.59
CA HIS A 80 6.50 9.05 15.59
C HIS A 80 6.51 9.95 14.36
N PHE A 81 5.55 9.73 13.45
CA PHE A 81 5.53 10.37 12.14
C PHE A 81 5.56 11.91 12.23
N GLY A 82 4.66 12.50 13.00
CA GLY A 82 4.50 13.94 13.11
C GLY A 82 5.72 14.65 13.67
N ARG A 83 6.34 14.11 14.71
CA ARG A 83 7.59 14.64 15.27
C ARG A 83 8.74 14.55 14.26
N ARG A 84 8.82 13.44 13.51
CA ARG A 84 9.83 13.29 12.47
C ARG A 84 9.61 14.30 11.34
N LEU A 85 8.38 14.43 10.85
CA LEU A 85 8.01 15.40 9.82
C LEU A 85 8.29 16.84 10.27
N ALA A 86 7.89 17.21 11.49
CA ALA A 86 8.14 18.52 12.08
C ALA A 86 9.64 18.83 12.15
N GLY A 87 10.44 17.88 12.65
CA GLY A 87 11.90 18.04 12.73
C GLY A 87 12.55 18.27 11.36
N LEU A 88 12.10 17.58 10.32
CA LEU A 88 12.56 17.82 8.94
C LEU A 88 12.14 19.21 8.44
N VAL A 89 10.89 19.60 8.69
CA VAL A 89 10.37 20.92 8.29
C VAL A 89 11.15 22.06 8.94
N GLU A 90 11.45 21.95 10.24
CA GLU A 90 12.24 22.95 10.98
C GLU A 90 13.70 22.97 10.53
N THR A 91 14.36 21.82 10.49
CA THR A 91 15.80 21.69 10.18
C THR A 91 16.13 22.24 8.81
N TYR A 92 15.27 21.98 7.82
CA TYR A 92 15.48 22.38 6.43
C TYR A 92 14.65 23.62 6.01
N GLY A 93 13.96 24.27 6.96
CA GLY A 93 13.20 25.49 6.70
C GLY A 93 12.09 25.33 5.65
N VAL A 94 11.47 24.15 5.59
CA VAL A 94 10.52 23.79 4.52
C VAL A 94 9.28 24.67 4.58
N GLN A 95 9.03 25.41 3.50
CA GLN A 95 7.82 26.26 3.38
C GLN A 95 6.68 25.57 2.64
N ARG A 96 7.02 24.73 1.65
CA ARG A 96 6.08 23.98 0.82
C ARG A 96 6.58 22.55 0.75
N ALA A 97 5.75 21.60 1.18
CA ALA A 97 6.16 20.21 1.31
C ALA A 97 5.38 19.31 0.36
N LEU A 98 6.07 18.34 -0.23
CA LEU A 98 5.49 17.11 -0.76
C LEU A 98 5.94 15.99 0.18
N TYR A 99 5.05 15.47 1.01
CA TYR A 99 5.31 14.28 1.80
C TYR A 99 4.92 13.02 1.03
N VAL A 100 5.78 12.00 1.05
CA VAL A 100 5.55 10.69 0.44
C VAL A 100 6.10 9.58 1.35
N GLY A 101 5.28 8.58 1.67
CA GLY A 101 5.77 7.32 2.24
C GLY A 101 6.45 6.46 1.16
N GLY A 102 7.52 5.74 1.52
CA GLY A 102 8.32 4.98 0.54
C GLY A 102 7.57 3.87 -0.22
N GLY A 103 6.38 3.47 0.23
CA GLY A 103 5.50 2.52 -0.48
C GLY A 103 4.33 3.16 -1.23
N SER A 104 4.09 4.46 -1.08
CA SER A 104 2.77 5.08 -1.21
C SER A 104 2.41 5.57 -2.62
N VAL A 105 3.39 5.70 -3.52
CA VAL A 105 3.21 6.22 -4.90
C VAL A 105 3.92 5.37 -5.97
N PRO A 106 3.80 4.03 -5.95
CA PRO A 106 4.50 3.15 -6.88
C PRO A 106 4.09 3.40 -8.34
N LEU A 107 2.87 3.90 -8.56
CA LEU A 107 2.26 4.08 -9.89
C LEU A 107 2.03 5.55 -10.27
N LEU A 108 2.35 6.51 -9.41
CA LEU A 108 2.18 7.94 -9.71
C LEU A 108 3.30 8.44 -10.62
N GLY A 109 3.01 8.63 -11.91
CA GLY A 109 3.95 9.15 -12.91
C GLY A 109 4.30 10.64 -12.72
N GLY A 110 5.29 11.11 -13.47
CA GLY A 110 5.75 12.51 -13.42
C GLY A 110 4.65 13.53 -13.72
N GLU A 111 3.77 13.25 -14.69
CA GLU A 111 2.62 14.11 -15.01
C GLU A 111 1.64 14.23 -13.84
N GLY A 112 1.30 13.11 -13.19
CA GLY A 112 0.41 13.12 -12.02
C GLY A 112 1.03 13.82 -10.81
N LEU A 113 2.35 13.72 -10.64
CA LEU A 113 3.09 14.46 -9.62
C LEU A 113 3.11 15.96 -9.92
N ALA A 114 3.38 16.36 -11.17
CA ALA A 114 3.31 17.76 -11.59
C ALA A 114 1.90 18.34 -11.42
N GLU A 115 0.87 17.56 -11.75
CA GLU A 115 -0.53 17.93 -11.51
C GLU A 115 -0.79 18.19 -10.02
N ALA A 116 -0.37 17.27 -9.13
CA ALA A 116 -0.50 17.45 -7.68
C ALA A 116 0.18 18.74 -7.20
N LEU A 117 1.39 19.01 -7.69
CA LEU A 117 2.17 20.21 -7.33
C LEU A 117 1.51 21.50 -7.85
N SER A 118 0.98 21.49 -9.07
CA SER A 118 0.33 22.66 -9.70
C SER A 118 -0.96 23.09 -9.00
N ARG A 119 -1.64 22.15 -8.33
CA ARG A 119 -2.87 22.39 -7.56
C ARG A 119 -2.60 23.03 -6.19
N LEU A 120 -1.34 23.03 -5.73
CA LEU A 120 -0.95 23.59 -4.44
C LEU A 120 -1.21 25.10 -4.38
N ARG A 121 -1.92 25.52 -3.33
CA ARG A 121 -2.14 26.92 -2.93
C ARG A 121 -1.71 27.11 -1.48
N GLU A 122 -1.50 28.36 -1.06
CA GLU A 122 -1.31 28.66 0.36
C GLU A 122 -2.58 28.33 1.15
N GLY A 123 -2.42 27.71 2.33
CA GLY A 123 -3.53 27.23 3.15
C GLY A 123 -4.26 26.03 2.55
N ALA A 124 -3.59 25.22 1.73
CA ALA A 124 -4.19 24.06 1.08
C ALA A 124 -3.34 22.80 1.22
N VAL A 125 -4.02 21.66 1.15
CA VAL A 125 -3.42 20.32 1.03
C VAL A 125 -4.01 19.60 -0.18
N VAL A 126 -3.13 19.08 -1.04
CA VAL A 126 -3.46 18.18 -2.14
C VAL A 126 -3.08 16.77 -1.73
N THR A 127 -3.98 15.79 -1.84
CA THR A 127 -3.72 14.41 -1.39
C THR A 127 -4.52 13.39 -2.22
N ASN A 128 -4.23 12.11 -2.03
CA ASN A 128 -5.02 11.02 -2.60
C ASN A 128 -6.29 10.70 -1.81
N ASN A 129 -6.30 10.97 -0.50
CA ASN A 129 -7.42 10.66 0.37
C ASN A 129 -7.39 11.53 1.63
N LEU A 130 -8.46 12.31 1.82
CA LEU A 130 -8.61 13.18 2.98
C LEU A 130 -8.63 12.41 4.31
N HIS A 131 -9.19 11.20 4.33
CA HIS A 131 -9.43 10.44 5.56
C HIS A 131 -8.32 9.44 5.90
N SER A 132 -7.36 9.23 4.98
CA SER A 132 -6.23 8.32 5.16
C SER A 132 -5.19 8.65 4.09
N SER A 133 -4.38 9.67 4.33
CA SER A 133 -3.41 10.17 3.35
C SER A 133 -2.16 9.30 3.32
N ASP A 134 -1.76 8.87 2.13
CA ASP A 134 -0.50 8.13 1.94
C ASP A 134 0.61 9.07 1.41
N TRP A 135 0.20 10.19 0.83
CA TRP A 135 1.05 11.31 0.44
C TRP A 135 0.25 12.62 0.50
N ALA A 136 0.95 13.74 0.60
CA ALA A 136 0.32 15.07 0.61
C ALA A 136 1.26 16.16 0.10
N VAL A 137 0.73 17.08 -0.70
CA VAL A 137 1.39 18.35 -1.06
C VAL A 137 0.71 19.46 -0.28
N PHE A 138 1.44 20.23 0.53
CA PHE A 138 0.81 21.23 1.40
C PHE A 138 1.69 22.46 1.69
N ALA A 139 1.03 23.58 1.95
CA ALA A 139 1.65 24.84 2.32
C ALA A 139 0.70 25.71 3.16
N PRO A 140 1.19 26.46 4.16
CA PRO A 140 2.59 26.50 4.58
C PRO A 140 2.96 25.27 5.42
N ALA A 141 4.14 24.69 5.18
CA ALA A 141 4.51 23.41 5.80
C ALA A 141 4.85 23.52 7.30
N HIS A 142 5.29 24.69 7.78
CA HIS A 142 5.64 24.91 9.20
C HIS A 142 4.49 24.65 10.18
N VAL A 143 3.23 24.61 9.73
CA VAL A 143 2.08 24.32 10.59
C VAL A 143 2.18 22.95 11.26
N VAL A 144 2.84 21.98 10.62
CA VAL A 144 2.97 20.61 11.15
C VAL A 144 3.77 20.55 12.44
N VAL A 145 4.60 21.57 12.72
CA VAL A 145 5.37 21.67 13.97
C VAL A 145 4.43 21.74 15.18
N SER A 146 3.42 22.61 15.11
CA SER A 146 2.41 22.74 16.17
C SER A 146 1.44 21.57 16.26
N LEU A 147 1.38 20.74 15.21
CA LEU A 147 0.47 19.60 15.08
C LEU A 147 1.16 18.24 15.27
N ALA A 148 2.46 18.23 15.58
CA ALA A 148 3.28 17.03 15.54
C ALA A 148 2.71 15.88 16.36
N ASP A 149 2.22 16.14 17.57
CA ASP A 149 1.66 15.11 18.47
C ASP A 149 0.28 14.58 18.03
N ARG A 150 -0.42 15.28 17.13
CA ARG A 150 -1.68 14.80 16.52
C ARG A 150 -1.44 13.75 15.44
N LEU A 151 -0.19 13.63 14.98
CA LEU A 151 0.20 12.88 13.81
C LEU A 151 1.06 11.66 14.21
N GLU A 152 0.48 10.71 14.94
CA GLU A 152 1.20 9.45 15.28
C GLU A 152 1.66 8.70 14.03
N ARG A 153 0.82 8.73 12.98
CA ARG A 153 1.02 8.14 11.66
C ARG A 153 0.67 9.15 10.57
N ASP A 154 1.16 8.88 9.38
CA ASP A 154 0.94 9.66 8.16
C ASP A 154 -0.52 9.73 7.70
N ASN A 155 -1.29 8.66 7.90
CA ASN A 155 -2.66 8.57 7.41
C ASN A 155 -3.57 9.72 7.89
N ALA A 156 -3.26 10.34 9.03
CA ALA A 156 -4.05 11.45 9.57
C ALA A 156 -3.67 12.83 8.98
N LEU A 157 -2.60 12.94 8.18
CA LEU A 157 -1.98 14.22 7.79
C LEU A 157 -2.97 15.19 7.15
N ALA A 158 -3.65 14.82 6.05
CA ALA A 158 -4.57 15.76 5.40
C ALA A 158 -5.77 16.10 6.29
N TRP A 159 -6.31 15.11 7.02
CA TRP A 159 -7.41 15.35 7.96
C TRP A 159 -7.03 16.38 9.01
N VAL A 160 -5.87 16.23 9.64
CA VAL A 160 -5.39 17.16 10.70
C VAL A 160 -5.10 18.53 10.11
N LEU A 161 -4.49 18.63 8.92
CA LEU A 161 -4.26 19.93 8.27
C LEU A 161 -5.57 20.68 8.00
N VAL A 162 -6.62 19.98 7.55
CA VAL A 162 -7.93 20.60 7.28
C VAL A 162 -8.62 21.01 8.58
N HIS A 163 -8.72 20.10 9.54
CA HIS A 163 -9.55 20.29 10.73
C HIS A 163 -8.87 21.08 11.86
N ASP A 164 -7.56 20.92 12.02
CA ASP A 164 -6.82 21.53 13.12
C ASP A 164 -6.01 22.77 12.65
N ALA A 165 -5.68 22.90 11.36
CA ALA A 165 -4.99 24.07 10.78
C ALA A 165 -5.83 24.88 9.77
N GLY A 166 -7.08 24.49 9.48
CA GLY A 166 -7.99 25.26 8.63
C GLY A 166 -7.67 25.21 7.13
N PHE A 167 -6.91 24.20 6.67
CA PHE A 167 -6.56 24.09 5.26
C PHE A 167 -7.77 23.70 4.42
N SER A 168 -7.80 24.16 3.16
CA SER A 168 -8.68 23.56 2.15
C SER A 168 -8.05 22.28 1.61
N ALA A 169 -8.85 21.21 1.45
CA ALA A 169 -8.39 19.98 0.81
C ALA A 169 -8.76 19.93 -0.67
N GLU A 170 -7.81 19.47 -1.48
CA GLU A 170 -8.01 19.07 -2.86
C GLU A 170 -7.62 17.59 -3.00
N VAL A 171 -8.61 16.73 -3.25
CA VAL A 171 -8.38 15.30 -3.40
C VAL A 171 -8.26 14.97 -4.87
N LEU A 172 -7.14 14.38 -5.29
CA LEU A 172 -6.96 13.96 -6.68
C LEU A 172 -7.97 12.86 -7.05
N PRO A 173 -8.34 12.77 -8.34
CA PRO A 173 -9.20 11.69 -8.81
C PRO A 173 -8.67 10.30 -8.45
N ARG A 174 -9.60 9.40 -8.15
CA ARG A 174 -9.29 8.02 -7.79
C ARG A 174 -8.76 7.25 -9.02
N SER A 175 -7.56 6.71 -8.91
CA SER A 175 -6.93 5.80 -9.89
C SER A 175 -5.92 4.91 -9.17
N ALA A 176 -5.37 3.89 -9.83
CA ALA A 176 -4.30 3.09 -9.26
C ALA A 176 -3.08 3.96 -8.93
N ALA A 177 -2.81 4.99 -9.75
CA ALA A 177 -1.74 5.96 -9.51
C ALA A 177 -1.88 6.72 -8.18
N THR A 178 -3.11 7.02 -7.75
CA THR A 178 -3.35 7.75 -6.49
C THR A 178 -3.63 6.84 -5.29
N GLN A 179 -4.08 5.60 -5.51
CA GLN A 179 -4.59 4.73 -4.44
C GLN A 179 -3.74 3.49 -4.16
N CYS A 180 -2.83 3.10 -5.05
CA CYS A 180 -2.00 1.91 -4.86
C CYS A 180 -0.88 2.21 -3.86
N ASP A 181 -0.84 1.44 -2.78
CA ASP A 181 0.22 1.45 -1.78
C ASP A 181 0.80 0.04 -1.65
N LEU A 182 2.09 -0.04 -1.32
CA LEU A 182 2.83 -1.29 -1.14
C LEU A 182 2.78 -1.73 0.32
N ASP A 183 1.62 -2.17 0.81
CA ASP A 183 1.45 -2.66 2.19
C ASP A 183 1.92 -4.10 2.39
N THR A 184 1.71 -4.94 1.39
CA THR A 184 1.96 -6.38 1.44
C THR A 184 2.73 -6.83 0.21
N PRO A 185 3.41 -7.99 0.26
CA PRO A 185 4.07 -8.54 -0.92
C PRO A 185 3.12 -8.74 -2.11
N THR A 186 1.85 -9.08 -1.87
CA THR A 186 0.83 -9.21 -2.93
C THR A 186 0.62 -7.88 -3.65
N ASP A 187 0.57 -6.76 -2.92
CA ASP A 187 0.44 -5.42 -3.50
C ASP A 187 1.65 -5.09 -4.38
N ALA A 188 2.86 -5.47 -3.94
CA ALA A 188 4.08 -5.29 -4.72
C ALA A 188 4.09 -6.11 -6.03
N VAL A 189 3.57 -7.35 -6.02
CA VAL A 189 3.41 -8.14 -7.25
C VAL A 189 2.45 -7.46 -8.22
N ILE A 190 1.28 -7.04 -7.72
CA ILE A 190 0.24 -6.39 -8.53
C ILE A 190 0.78 -5.09 -9.12
N ALA A 191 1.36 -4.22 -8.29
CA ALA A 191 1.90 -2.94 -8.71
C ALA A 191 2.99 -3.13 -9.78
N ALA A 192 3.93 -4.07 -9.59
CA ALA A 192 5.01 -4.30 -10.55
C ALA A 192 4.52 -4.73 -11.95
N LEU A 193 3.34 -5.35 -12.05
CA LEU A 193 2.75 -5.76 -13.32
C LEU A 193 2.00 -4.62 -14.04
N HIS A 194 1.71 -3.53 -13.32
CA HIS A 194 1.02 -2.39 -13.90
C HIS A 194 1.90 -1.66 -14.93
N PRO A 195 1.35 -1.19 -16.07
CA PRO A 195 2.11 -0.46 -17.09
C PRO A 195 2.88 0.75 -16.55
N ALA A 196 2.32 1.47 -15.58
CA ALA A 196 2.94 2.66 -14.99
C ALA A 196 4.01 2.37 -13.92
N ALA A 197 4.29 1.10 -13.56
CA ALA A 197 5.31 0.82 -12.56
C ALA A 197 6.70 1.27 -13.01
N GLY A 198 7.51 1.72 -12.06
CA GLY A 198 8.89 2.06 -12.35
C GLY A 198 9.76 0.82 -12.61
N ARG A 199 10.92 1.05 -13.23
CA ARG A 199 11.84 -0.04 -13.64
C ARG A 199 12.42 -0.76 -12.42
N HIS A 200 12.69 -0.03 -11.33
CA HIS A 200 13.29 -0.62 -10.14
C HIS A 200 12.28 -1.50 -9.44
N LEU A 201 11.02 -1.07 -9.29
CA LEU A 201 9.96 -1.90 -8.71
C LEU A 201 9.77 -3.21 -9.50
N ARG A 202 9.75 -3.14 -10.84
CA ARG A 202 9.69 -4.34 -11.69
C ARG A 202 10.86 -5.28 -11.45
N GLN A 203 12.08 -4.75 -11.41
CA GLN A 203 13.29 -5.54 -11.17
C GLN A 203 13.28 -6.18 -9.78
N ALA A 204 12.93 -5.42 -8.74
CA ALA A 204 12.82 -5.94 -7.38
C ALA A 204 11.80 -7.08 -7.32
N ALA A 205 10.61 -6.90 -7.90
CA ALA A 205 9.61 -7.96 -7.95
C ALA A 205 10.08 -9.21 -8.71
N GLN A 206 10.94 -9.06 -9.71
CA GLN A 206 11.53 -10.17 -10.44
C GLN A 206 12.58 -10.94 -9.62
N MET A 207 13.35 -10.27 -8.76
CA MET A 207 14.37 -10.91 -7.92
C MET A 207 13.80 -11.98 -6.99
N TRP A 208 12.54 -11.84 -6.57
CA TRP A 208 11.82 -12.82 -5.76
C TRP A 208 10.64 -13.45 -6.54
N ALA A 209 10.76 -13.56 -7.87
CA ALA A 209 9.75 -14.17 -8.72
C ALA A 209 9.43 -15.63 -8.33
N GLU A 210 10.42 -16.44 -7.95
CA GLU A 210 10.17 -17.82 -7.53
C GLU A 210 9.32 -17.89 -6.26
N ARG A 211 9.63 -17.02 -5.28
CA ARG A 211 8.87 -16.91 -4.03
C ARG A 211 7.43 -16.45 -4.27
N SER A 212 7.23 -15.54 -5.23
CA SER A 212 5.90 -15.04 -5.62
C SER A 212 5.24 -15.82 -6.75
N ARG A 213 5.82 -16.95 -7.18
CA ARG A 213 5.37 -17.70 -8.37
C ARG A 213 3.90 -18.08 -8.28
N ARG A 214 3.44 -18.54 -7.12
CA ARG A 214 2.03 -18.91 -6.89
C ARG A 214 1.12 -17.68 -6.94
N VAL A 215 1.51 -16.57 -6.33
CA VAL A 215 0.74 -15.32 -6.37
C VAL A 215 0.62 -14.82 -7.81
N ARG A 216 1.71 -14.85 -8.60
CA ARG A 216 1.70 -14.46 -10.01
C ARG A 216 0.77 -15.33 -10.85
N ALA A 217 0.87 -16.65 -10.71
CA ALA A 217 0.00 -17.59 -11.41
C ALA A 217 -1.48 -17.40 -11.02
N ASN A 218 -1.76 -17.20 -9.73
CA ASN A 218 -3.12 -16.94 -9.25
C ASN A 218 -3.64 -15.59 -9.76
N LEU A 219 -2.79 -14.56 -9.84
CA LEU A 219 -3.15 -13.26 -10.37
C LEU A 219 -3.48 -13.35 -11.87
N GLY A 220 -2.67 -14.06 -12.67
CA GLY A 220 -2.97 -14.31 -14.08
C GLY A 220 -4.29 -15.05 -14.28
N ALA A 221 -4.54 -16.09 -13.47
CA ALA A 221 -5.80 -16.82 -13.49
C ALA A 221 -7.00 -15.95 -13.06
N ALA A 222 -6.88 -15.17 -11.99
CA ALA A 222 -7.92 -14.26 -11.53
C ALA A 222 -8.20 -13.14 -12.54
N ALA A 223 -7.17 -12.61 -13.19
CA ALA A 223 -7.27 -11.62 -14.27
C ALA A 223 -8.07 -12.17 -15.46
N ARG A 224 -7.84 -13.43 -15.85
CA ARG A 224 -8.64 -14.13 -16.88
C ARG A 224 -10.11 -14.28 -16.48
N VAL A 225 -10.40 -14.51 -15.19
CA VAL A 225 -11.79 -14.52 -14.70
C VAL A 225 -12.40 -13.11 -14.81
N LEU A 226 -11.71 -12.08 -14.31
CA LEU A 226 -12.17 -10.68 -14.35
C LEU A 226 -12.45 -10.17 -15.77
N ALA A 227 -11.65 -10.59 -16.75
CA ALA A 227 -11.81 -10.21 -18.14
C ALA A 227 -12.91 -11.00 -18.88
N ARG A 228 -13.40 -12.12 -18.32
CA ARG A 228 -14.39 -12.97 -18.98
C ARG A 228 -15.81 -12.53 -18.64
N GLN A 229 -16.63 -12.35 -19.67
CA GLN A 229 -18.06 -12.09 -19.49
C GLN A 229 -18.72 -13.22 -18.69
N GLY A 230 -19.43 -12.85 -17.62
CA GLY A 230 -20.06 -13.80 -16.70
C GLY A 230 -19.08 -14.59 -15.83
N GLY A 231 -17.82 -14.16 -15.71
CA GLY A 231 -16.90 -14.71 -14.70
C GLY A 231 -17.42 -14.42 -13.29
N HIS A 232 -17.22 -15.35 -12.35
CA HIS A 232 -17.64 -15.17 -10.95
C HIS A 232 -16.45 -14.91 -10.04
N VAL A 233 -16.43 -13.78 -9.34
CA VAL A 233 -15.36 -13.45 -8.39
C VAL A 233 -15.93 -13.24 -6.99
N LEU A 234 -15.17 -13.62 -5.98
CA LEU A 234 -15.49 -13.36 -4.58
C LEU A 234 -14.45 -12.41 -3.99
N VAL A 235 -14.93 -11.34 -3.38
CA VAL A 235 -14.11 -10.36 -2.67
C VAL A 235 -14.58 -10.29 -1.22
N ALA A 236 -13.69 -10.58 -0.27
CA ALA A 236 -14.03 -10.60 1.14
C ALA A 236 -12.98 -9.85 1.98
N GLY A 237 -13.43 -8.87 2.76
CA GLY A 237 -12.51 -8.03 3.52
C GLY A 237 -12.96 -6.59 3.68
N ARG A 238 -11.97 -5.70 3.90
CA ARG A 238 -12.20 -4.27 4.11
C ARG A 238 -12.35 -3.51 2.79
N ILE A 239 -13.19 -4.01 1.88
CA ILE A 239 -13.52 -3.36 0.61
C ILE A 239 -14.42 -2.14 0.84
N GLY A 240 -14.12 -1.05 0.15
CA GLY A 240 -14.93 0.17 0.15
C GLY A 240 -15.93 0.19 -1.00
N ALA A 241 -17.01 0.98 -0.86
CA ALA A 241 -18.04 1.12 -1.88
C ALA A 241 -17.49 1.61 -3.24
N ALA A 242 -16.43 2.42 -3.24
CA ALA A 242 -15.77 2.87 -4.46
C ALA A 242 -15.11 1.72 -5.22
N THR A 243 -14.25 0.92 -4.56
CA THR A 243 -13.63 -0.25 -5.21
C THR A 243 -14.68 -1.26 -5.67
N TRP A 244 -15.76 -1.47 -4.90
CA TRP A 244 -16.83 -2.35 -5.34
C TRP A 244 -17.50 -1.81 -6.61
N ARG A 245 -17.84 -0.51 -6.65
CA ARG A 245 -18.36 0.10 -7.87
C ARG A 245 -17.40 -0.09 -9.05
N ASP A 246 -16.10 0.13 -8.85
CA ASP A 246 -15.08 -0.06 -9.88
C ASP A 246 -15.14 -1.48 -10.47
N LEU A 247 -15.27 -2.51 -9.63
CA LEU A 247 -15.42 -3.90 -10.08
C LEU A 247 -16.71 -4.13 -10.90
N GLU A 248 -17.85 -3.62 -10.43
CA GLU A 248 -19.15 -3.80 -11.10
C GLU A 248 -19.22 -3.06 -12.44
N THR A 249 -18.60 -1.88 -12.54
CA THR A 249 -18.73 -1.04 -13.74
C THR A 249 -17.62 -1.27 -14.76
N ARG A 250 -16.48 -1.83 -14.35
CA ARG A 250 -15.30 -2.04 -15.22
C ARG A 250 -15.06 -3.50 -15.59
N THR A 251 -15.85 -4.41 -15.03
CA THR A 251 -15.81 -5.84 -15.40
C THR A 251 -17.19 -6.31 -15.83
N ALA A 252 -17.23 -7.37 -16.63
CA ALA A 252 -18.47 -8.09 -16.94
C ALA A 252 -18.68 -9.29 -16.01
N CYS A 253 -18.03 -9.28 -14.83
CA CYS A 253 -18.08 -10.35 -13.85
C CYS A 253 -19.26 -10.18 -12.89
N TRP A 254 -19.73 -11.30 -12.34
CA TRP A 254 -20.61 -11.30 -11.18
C TRP A 254 -19.73 -11.26 -9.94
N VAL A 255 -19.85 -10.18 -9.17
CA VAL A 255 -19.00 -9.93 -8.00
C VAL A 255 -19.77 -10.26 -6.73
N ARG A 256 -19.31 -11.28 -6.00
CA ARG A 256 -19.80 -11.58 -4.66
C ARG A 256 -18.94 -10.84 -3.63
N VAL A 257 -19.57 -10.00 -2.82
CA VAL A 257 -18.86 -9.16 -1.86
C VAL A 257 -19.24 -9.48 -0.41
N PHE A 258 -18.24 -9.71 0.43
CA PHE A 258 -18.35 -9.70 1.90
C PHE A 258 -17.54 -8.51 2.44
N ALA A 259 -18.21 -7.37 2.62
CA ALA A 259 -17.59 -6.14 3.12
C ALA A 259 -17.66 -6.08 4.65
N GLU A 260 -16.52 -6.19 5.32
CA GLU A 260 -16.43 -6.24 6.78
C GLU A 260 -15.30 -5.36 7.29
N GLU A 261 -15.48 -4.78 8.48
CA GLU A 261 -14.38 -4.21 9.29
C GLU A 261 -13.58 -3.06 8.63
N ARG A 262 -14.19 -2.35 7.68
CA ARG A 262 -13.66 -1.09 7.13
C ARG A 262 -13.40 -0.11 8.28
N GLY A 263 -12.17 0.42 8.36
CA GLY A 263 -11.79 1.35 9.44
C GLY A 263 -11.51 0.71 10.81
N MET A 264 -11.38 -0.63 10.90
CA MET A 264 -11.09 -1.33 12.15
C MET A 264 -9.83 -0.84 12.89
N ALA A 265 -8.82 -0.37 12.14
CA ALA A 265 -7.59 0.18 12.71
C ALA A 265 -7.82 1.62 13.21
N ALA A 266 -8.40 2.48 12.36
CA ALA A 266 -8.65 3.89 12.68
C ALA A 266 -9.62 4.07 13.85
N SER A 267 -10.63 3.21 13.99
CA SER A 267 -11.57 3.22 15.13
C SER A 267 -11.01 2.65 16.44
N GLY A 268 -9.77 2.14 16.42
CA GLY A 268 -9.13 1.46 17.55
C GLY A 268 -9.73 0.09 17.88
N ARG A 269 -10.73 -0.41 17.12
CA ARG A 269 -11.37 -1.72 17.37
C ARG A 269 -10.38 -2.87 17.27
N LEU A 270 -9.41 -2.78 16.36
CA LEU A 270 -8.31 -3.73 16.29
C LEU A 270 -7.54 -3.79 17.61
N ALA A 271 -7.11 -2.64 18.13
CA ALA A 271 -6.34 -2.57 19.38
C ALA A 271 -7.13 -3.06 20.60
N ARG A 272 -8.45 -2.86 20.59
CA ARG A 272 -9.35 -3.34 21.66
C ARG A 272 -9.83 -4.79 21.49
N GLY A 273 -9.45 -5.50 20.41
CA GLY A 273 -9.91 -6.87 20.16
C GLY A 273 -11.41 -6.98 19.81
N GLU A 274 -12.00 -5.90 19.31
CA GLU A 274 -13.44 -5.78 19.09
C GLU A 274 -13.88 -6.16 17.67
N VAL A 275 -12.94 -6.57 16.82
CA VAL A 275 -13.20 -6.91 15.41
C VAL A 275 -14.12 -8.13 15.32
N ARG A 276 -15.12 -8.07 14.44
CA ARG A 276 -16.10 -9.14 14.21
C ARG A 276 -16.23 -9.40 12.72
N SER A 277 -16.26 -10.67 12.33
CA SER A 277 -16.36 -11.09 10.94
C SER A 277 -17.18 -12.37 10.88
N LEU A 278 -18.23 -12.37 10.06
CA LEU A 278 -19.02 -13.55 9.75
C LEU A 278 -18.21 -14.52 8.90
N VAL A 279 -17.39 -14.01 7.97
CA VAL A 279 -16.46 -14.83 7.18
C VAL A 279 -15.45 -15.53 8.09
N GLY A 280 -14.88 -14.81 9.06
CA GLY A 280 -13.97 -15.36 10.06
C GLY A 280 -14.65 -16.33 11.04
N ALA A 281 -15.89 -16.05 11.45
CA ALA A 281 -16.69 -16.96 12.26
C ALA A 281 -16.97 -18.27 11.51
N TYR A 282 -17.31 -18.19 10.21
CA TYR A 282 -17.48 -19.36 9.36
C TYR A 282 -16.18 -20.16 9.23
N LEU A 283 -15.06 -19.50 8.92
CA LEU A 283 -13.73 -20.14 8.90
C LEU A 283 -13.43 -20.87 10.22
N SER A 284 -13.75 -20.25 11.36
CA SER A 284 -13.55 -20.85 12.69
C SER A 284 -14.43 -22.08 12.92
N LEU A 285 -15.63 -22.12 12.32
CA LEU A 285 -16.57 -23.24 12.45
C LEU A 285 -16.16 -24.44 11.59
N VAL A 286 -15.74 -24.21 10.35
CA VAL A 286 -15.51 -25.29 9.37
C VAL A 286 -14.03 -25.66 9.20
N GLY A 287 -13.11 -24.82 9.66
CA GLY A 287 -11.67 -24.98 9.47
C GLY A 287 -11.19 -24.63 8.05
N PRO A 288 -9.87 -24.50 7.84
CA PRO A 288 -9.35 -23.93 6.60
C PRO A 288 -9.67 -24.73 5.32
N ALA A 289 -9.59 -26.06 5.37
CA ALA A 289 -9.84 -26.90 4.20
C ALA A 289 -11.28 -26.74 3.67
N ALA A 290 -12.29 -26.91 4.54
CA ALA A 290 -13.68 -26.76 4.16
C ALA A 290 -14.04 -25.30 3.82
N PHE A 291 -13.38 -24.34 4.43
CA PHE A 291 -13.53 -22.92 4.10
C PHE A 291 -13.19 -22.65 2.63
N PHE A 292 -12.00 -23.05 2.18
CA PHE A 292 -11.60 -22.82 0.78
C PHE A 292 -12.38 -23.66 -0.23
N GLU A 293 -12.80 -24.89 0.11
CA GLU A 293 -13.73 -25.66 -0.74
C GLU A 293 -15.08 -24.92 -0.89
N THR A 294 -15.58 -24.32 0.19
CA THR A 294 -16.81 -23.51 0.13
C THR A 294 -16.62 -22.29 -0.77
N LEU A 295 -15.53 -21.53 -0.60
CA LEU A 295 -15.27 -20.36 -1.44
C LEU A 295 -15.13 -20.74 -2.92
N ALA A 296 -14.48 -21.87 -3.22
CA ALA A 296 -14.35 -22.40 -4.58
C ALA A 296 -15.68 -22.84 -5.21
N SER A 297 -16.70 -23.18 -4.41
CA SER A 297 -18.05 -23.44 -4.93
C SER A 297 -18.85 -22.17 -5.22
N LEU A 298 -18.43 -21.02 -4.68
CA LEU A 298 -19.14 -19.74 -4.77
C LEU A 298 -18.62 -18.81 -5.86
N ALA A 299 -17.39 -19.02 -6.31
CA ALA A 299 -16.71 -18.18 -7.30
C ALA A 299 -15.56 -18.93 -7.98
N GLU A 300 -15.06 -18.35 -9.07
CA GLU A 300 -13.95 -18.86 -9.88
C GLU A 300 -12.62 -18.16 -9.58
N ALA A 301 -12.65 -17.07 -8.81
CA ALA A 301 -11.46 -16.43 -8.22
C ALA A 301 -11.82 -15.76 -6.89
N VAL A 302 -10.87 -15.72 -5.97
CA VAL A 302 -11.06 -15.20 -4.60
C VAL A 302 -10.00 -14.16 -4.27
N PHE A 303 -10.44 -12.98 -3.82
CA PHE A 303 -9.60 -11.94 -3.22
C PHE A 303 -9.98 -11.82 -1.74
N LEU A 304 -9.02 -12.06 -0.84
CA LEU A 304 -9.27 -12.18 0.59
C LEU A 304 -8.33 -11.30 1.44
N ASP A 305 -8.90 -10.38 2.20
CA ASP A 305 -8.20 -9.55 3.17
C ASP A 305 -8.04 -10.34 4.47
N THR A 306 -6.88 -10.97 4.63
CA THR A 306 -6.64 -11.90 5.74
C THR A 306 -6.58 -11.19 7.09
N ARG A 307 -6.39 -9.86 7.12
CA ARG A 307 -6.27 -9.09 8.36
C ARG A 307 -7.57 -9.08 9.13
N VAL A 308 -8.71 -9.10 8.45
CA VAL A 308 -10.02 -9.19 9.13
C VAL A 308 -10.15 -10.51 9.88
N LEU A 309 -9.78 -11.61 9.23
CA LEU A 309 -9.84 -12.96 9.79
C LEU A 309 -8.87 -13.10 10.99
N MET A 310 -7.64 -12.60 10.82
CA MET A 310 -6.61 -12.59 11.85
C MET A 310 -7.02 -11.80 13.09
N ALA A 311 -7.58 -10.61 12.89
CA ALA A 311 -8.02 -9.76 13.99
C ALA A 311 -9.25 -10.34 14.72
N GLN A 312 -10.22 -10.90 13.99
CA GLN A 312 -11.38 -11.53 14.62
C GLN A 312 -10.98 -12.72 15.49
N ARG A 313 -9.95 -13.48 15.09
CA ARG A 313 -9.41 -14.60 15.89
C ARG A 313 -8.70 -14.14 17.17
N GLY A 314 -8.33 -12.86 17.27
CA GLY A 314 -7.67 -12.27 18.44
C GLY A 314 -6.18 -12.59 18.57
N ASN A 315 -5.64 -13.51 17.75
CA ASN A 315 -4.21 -13.77 17.67
C ASN A 315 -3.64 -13.08 16.43
N TRP A 316 -3.21 -11.82 16.59
CA TRP A 316 -2.66 -11.00 15.51
C TRP A 316 -1.23 -11.46 15.16
N PRO A 317 -1.01 -12.13 14.00
CA PRO A 317 0.30 -12.72 13.70
C PRO A 317 1.35 -11.64 13.41
N PRO A 318 2.64 -11.93 13.63
CA PRO A 318 3.72 -11.02 13.27
C PRO A 318 3.76 -10.77 11.76
N ALA A 319 4.41 -9.68 11.34
CA ALA A 319 4.52 -9.32 9.93
C ALA A 319 5.11 -10.45 9.07
N ALA A 320 6.17 -11.12 9.56
CA ALA A 320 6.74 -12.31 8.93
C ALA A 320 5.70 -13.37 8.52
N ASP A 321 4.85 -13.80 9.46
CA ASP A 321 3.81 -14.81 9.20
C ASP A 321 2.73 -14.29 8.24
N ARG A 322 2.31 -13.01 8.40
CA ARG A 322 1.31 -12.42 7.52
C ARG A 322 1.80 -12.30 6.08
N TYR A 323 3.00 -11.79 5.87
CA TYR A 323 3.60 -11.60 4.55
C TYR A 323 3.97 -12.93 3.89
N ALA A 324 4.40 -13.94 4.67
CA ALA A 324 4.57 -15.30 4.16
C ALA A 324 3.22 -15.90 3.72
N SER A 325 2.14 -15.65 4.47
CA SER A 325 0.79 -16.06 4.10
C SER A 325 0.31 -15.37 2.81
N ASP A 326 0.55 -14.07 2.66
CA ASP A 326 0.23 -13.31 1.45
C ASP A 326 0.90 -13.89 0.20
N LEU A 327 2.15 -14.35 0.35
CA LEU A 327 2.92 -15.02 -0.71
C LEU A 327 2.55 -16.48 -0.94
N LEU A 328 1.59 -17.03 -0.18
CA LEU A 328 1.22 -18.45 -0.19
C LEU A 328 2.40 -19.39 0.20
N CYS A 329 3.34 -18.88 1.00
CA CYS A 329 4.52 -19.61 1.49
C CYS A 329 4.25 -20.26 2.85
N ALA A 330 3.38 -21.27 2.90
CA ALA A 330 2.97 -21.92 4.16
C ALA A 330 4.15 -22.41 5.02
N ALA A 331 5.22 -22.91 4.41
CA ALA A 331 6.41 -23.40 5.13
C ALA A 331 7.11 -22.33 5.98
N GLU A 332 6.90 -21.05 5.68
CA GLU A 332 7.50 -19.91 6.39
C GLU A 332 6.56 -19.28 7.41
N VAL A 333 5.32 -19.75 7.51
CA VAL A 333 4.37 -19.31 8.53
C VAL A 333 4.62 -20.10 9.81
N SER A 334 4.84 -19.41 10.92
CA SER A 334 5.21 -20.00 12.22
C SER A 334 3.98 -20.48 13.00
N ASP A 335 2.89 -19.72 12.98
CA ASP A 335 1.63 -20.12 13.62
C ASP A 335 1.02 -21.35 12.91
N PRO A 336 0.75 -22.47 13.63
CA PRO A 336 0.25 -23.70 13.01
C PRO A 336 -1.09 -23.55 12.29
N TYR A 337 -1.99 -22.72 12.83
CA TYR A 337 -3.31 -22.51 12.23
C TYR A 337 -3.19 -21.69 10.95
N TRP A 338 -2.39 -20.62 10.96
CA TRP A 338 -2.18 -19.81 9.75
C TRP A 338 -1.32 -20.53 8.71
N ARG A 339 -0.45 -21.45 9.13
CA ARG A 339 0.27 -22.36 8.23
C ARG A 339 -0.70 -23.27 7.47
N GLU A 340 -1.61 -23.93 8.19
CA GLU A 340 -2.65 -24.76 7.57
C GLU A 340 -3.54 -23.93 6.65
N PHE A 341 -3.99 -22.76 7.11
CA PHE A 341 -4.77 -21.83 6.29
C PHE A 341 -4.07 -21.44 4.99
N THR A 342 -2.79 -21.10 5.06
CA THR A 342 -1.99 -20.73 3.90
C THR A 342 -1.81 -21.91 2.95
N ALA A 343 -1.59 -23.12 3.49
CA ALA A 343 -1.47 -24.33 2.68
C ALA A 343 -2.79 -24.64 1.95
N CYS A 344 -3.94 -24.52 2.61
CA CYS A 344 -5.24 -24.70 1.99
C CYS A 344 -5.53 -23.63 0.92
N ALA A 345 -5.19 -22.36 1.18
CA ALA A 345 -5.30 -21.29 0.18
C ALA A 345 -4.45 -21.60 -1.06
N ALA A 346 -3.21 -22.06 -0.84
CA ALA A 346 -2.27 -22.39 -1.90
C ALA A 346 -2.65 -23.64 -2.72
N ALA A 347 -3.50 -24.50 -2.16
CA ALA A 347 -4.02 -25.72 -2.78
C ALA A 347 -5.48 -25.61 -3.24
N ALA A 348 -6.10 -24.43 -3.10
CA ALA A 348 -7.48 -24.21 -3.49
C ALA A 348 -7.69 -24.48 -4.99
N ARG A 349 -8.89 -24.96 -5.34
CA ARG A 349 -9.26 -25.30 -6.73
C ARG A 349 -9.46 -24.08 -7.64
N VAL A 350 -9.55 -22.89 -7.03
CA VAL A 350 -9.68 -21.60 -7.71
C VAL A 350 -8.51 -20.70 -7.29
N PRO A 351 -8.07 -19.75 -8.13
CA PRO A 351 -7.06 -18.78 -7.72
C PRO A 351 -7.51 -17.99 -6.48
N VAL A 352 -6.66 -18.02 -5.45
CA VAL A 352 -6.84 -17.27 -4.21
C VAL A 352 -5.70 -16.25 -4.08
N LEU A 353 -6.07 -14.98 -3.92
CA LEU A 353 -5.16 -13.89 -3.62
C LEU A 353 -5.39 -13.47 -2.17
N LEU A 354 -4.35 -13.61 -1.36
CA LEU A 354 -4.33 -13.18 0.04
C LEU A 354 -3.62 -11.83 0.14
N GLY A 355 -4.11 -10.95 1.01
CA GLY A 355 -3.47 -9.66 1.23
C GLY A 355 -4.08 -8.87 2.37
N GLY A 356 -3.77 -7.58 2.38
CA GLY A 356 -4.28 -6.61 3.34
C GLY A 356 -5.37 -5.71 2.77
N HIS A 357 -5.44 -4.50 3.32
CA HIS A 357 -6.40 -3.51 2.86
C HIS A 357 -6.05 -3.03 1.43
N SER A 358 -4.77 -2.80 1.15
CA SER A 358 -4.33 -2.29 -0.15
C SER A 358 -4.76 -3.18 -1.31
N LEU A 359 -4.77 -4.51 -1.13
CA LEU A 359 -5.40 -5.45 -2.07
C LEU A 359 -6.85 -5.05 -2.38
N MET A 360 -7.66 -4.75 -1.35
CA MET A 360 -9.08 -4.34 -1.46
C MET A 360 -9.30 -2.89 -1.90
N ALA A 361 -8.24 -2.13 -2.13
CA ALA A 361 -8.29 -0.74 -2.56
C ALA A 361 -7.48 -0.54 -3.84
N GLY A 362 -6.27 -0.01 -3.72
CA GLY A 362 -5.43 0.30 -4.87
C GLY A 362 -4.95 -0.92 -5.64
N GLY A 363 -4.81 -2.08 -5.00
CA GLY A 363 -4.40 -3.34 -5.64
C GLY A 363 -5.42 -3.82 -6.67
N LEU A 364 -6.69 -3.98 -6.29
CA LEU A 364 -7.76 -4.32 -7.24
C LEU A 364 -7.89 -3.25 -8.34
N LEU A 365 -7.74 -1.97 -8.00
CA LEU A 365 -7.79 -0.89 -8.98
C LEU A 365 -6.65 -0.98 -10.00
N ALA A 366 -5.42 -1.26 -9.54
CA ALA A 366 -4.26 -1.50 -10.39
C ALA A 366 -4.46 -2.73 -11.27
N LEU A 367 -5.08 -3.80 -10.76
CA LEU A 367 -5.38 -4.97 -11.57
C LEU A 367 -6.38 -4.65 -12.70
N LEU A 368 -7.43 -3.87 -12.41
CA LEU A 368 -8.40 -3.43 -13.42
C LEU A 368 -7.74 -2.55 -14.49
N GLU A 369 -6.93 -1.57 -14.09
CA GLU A 369 -6.22 -0.70 -15.04
C GLU A 369 -5.21 -1.49 -15.89
N THR A 370 -4.56 -2.50 -15.31
CA THR A 370 -3.66 -3.42 -16.03
C THR A 370 -4.40 -4.20 -17.12
N LEU A 371 -5.60 -4.70 -16.80
CA LEU A 371 -6.47 -5.42 -17.75
C LEU A 371 -6.94 -4.51 -18.90
N GLU A 372 -7.37 -3.30 -18.59
CA GLU A 372 -7.82 -2.31 -19.58
C GLU A 372 -6.70 -1.86 -20.53
N ALA A 373 -5.46 -1.83 -20.02
CA ALA A 373 -4.27 -1.56 -20.83
C ALA A 373 -3.90 -2.73 -21.77
N GLY A 374 -4.64 -3.86 -21.73
CA GLY A 374 -4.39 -5.02 -22.58
C GLY A 374 -3.16 -5.84 -22.16
N VAL A 375 -2.69 -5.67 -20.92
CA VAL A 375 -1.57 -6.47 -20.41
C VAL A 375 -2.06 -7.88 -20.07
N HIS A 376 -1.57 -8.86 -20.81
CA HIS A 376 -1.81 -10.27 -20.50
C HIS A 376 -0.93 -10.70 -19.32
N LEU A 377 -1.59 -11.01 -18.20
CA LEU A 377 -0.95 -11.62 -17.04
C LEU A 377 -0.93 -13.14 -17.25
N GLU A 378 0.25 -13.69 -17.56
CA GLU A 378 0.43 -15.14 -17.79
C GLU A 378 0.26 -15.97 -16.51
#